data_AF-A0A927H3W0-F1
#
_entry.id   AF-A0A927H3W0-F1
#
_cell.length_a   1.000
_cell.length_b   1.000
_cell.length_c   1.000
_cell.angle_alpha   90.00
_cell.angle_beta   90.00
_cell.angle_gamma   90.00
#
_symmetry.space_group_name_H-M   'P 1'
#
loop_
_entity.id
_entity.type
_entity.pdbx_description
1 polymer ?
#
loop_
_entity_poly.entity_id
_entity_poly.type
_entity_poly.pdbx_seq_one_letter_code
_entity_poly.pdbx_strand_id
1 'polypeptide(L)'
;MNVAPNWFMYFIVFWAIVMVVAMSIGGFFMFRKFLKVLPMRDGKSKLDWQNYWVERSRSMWSDESKTLLDQLVSPVPTPFRDIAKHSIAAKIGQVAIEHGADSVTREHCIEGYIRATPKRDYRSLVSFLDRQGIDYSPYKHLLNK
;
A
#
# COMPACT_ATOMS: atom_id res chain seq x y z
N MET A 1 40.30 -4.15 -46.67
CA MET A 1 39.60 -4.35 -45.38
C MET A 1 38.35 -3.49 -45.41
N ASN A 2 37.16 -4.09 -45.41
CA ASN A 2 35.90 -3.35 -45.50
C ASN A 2 35.69 -2.57 -44.21
N VAL A 3 36.04 -1.28 -44.26
CA VAL A 3 35.60 -0.29 -43.28
C VAL A 3 34.08 -0.23 -43.40
N ALA A 4 33.37 -0.58 -42.32
CA ALA A 4 31.92 -0.53 -42.30
C ALA A 4 31.42 0.81 -42.86
N PRO A 5 30.32 0.84 -43.64
CA PRO A 5 29.79 2.08 -44.19
C PRO A 5 29.54 3.11 -43.08
N ASN A 6 29.90 4.38 -43.32
CA ASN A 6 29.79 5.44 -42.30
C ASN A 6 28.38 5.55 -41.69
N TRP A 7 27.33 5.32 -42.48
CA TRP A 7 25.95 5.33 -42.00
C TRP A 7 25.68 4.24 -40.94
N PHE A 8 26.30 3.07 -41.08
CA PHE A 8 26.19 1.96 -40.13
C PHE A 8 26.92 2.27 -38.83
N MET A 9 28.07 2.97 -38.91
CA MET A 9 28.77 3.49 -37.71
C MET A 9 27.89 4.50 -36.94
N TYR A 10 27.26 5.45 -37.63
CA TYR A 10 26.32 6.38 -36.99
C TYR A 10 25.08 5.68 -36.41
N PHE A 11 24.57 4.65 -37.08
CA PHE A 11 23.47 3.82 -36.58
C PHE A 11 23.83 3.12 -35.27
N ILE A 12 25.04 2.54 -35.16
CA ILE A 12 25.51 1.91 -33.92
C ILE A 12 25.62 2.95 -32.80
N VAL A 13 26.24 4.10 -33.07
CA VAL A 13 26.41 5.18 -32.06
C VAL A 13 25.04 5.69 -31.59
N PHE A 14 24.09 5.88 -32.50
CA PHE A 14 22.72 6.25 -32.17
C PHE A 14 22.10 5.25 -31.19
N TRP A 15 22.15 3.95 -31.50
CA TRP A 15 21.58 2.92 -30.62
C TRP A 15 22.32 2.79 -29.29
N ALA A 16 23.64 3.00 -29.26
CA ALA A 16 24.39 3.03 -28.01
C ALA A 16 23.88 4.15 -27.08
N ILE A 17 23.65 5.35 -27.62
CA ILE A 17 23.08 6.48 -26.86
C ILE A 17 21.65 6.14 -26.40
N VAL A 18 20.80 5.61 -27.28
CA VAL A 18 19.42 5.21 -26.95
C VAL A 18 19.41 4.20 -25.80
N MET A 19 20.28 3.19 -25.82
CA MET A 19 20.38 2.18 -24.76
C MET A 19 20.85 2.79 -23.44
N VAL A 20 21.87 3.64 -23.45
CA VAL A 20 22.35 4.33 -22.24
C VAL A 20 21.25 5.20 -21.63
N VAL A 21 20.52 5.95 -22.46
CA VAL A 21 19.40 6.79 -22.01
C VAL A 21 18.27 5.93 -21.44
N ALA A 22 17.86 4.87 -22.14
CA ALA A 22 16.80 3.96 -21.69
C ALA A 22 17.16 3.27 -20.36
N MET A 23 18.40 2.78 -20.23
CA MET A 23 18.91 2.22 -18.97
C MET A 23 18.95 3.25 -17.85
N SER A 24 19.38 4.48 -18.13
CA SER A 24 19.43 5.57 -17.14
C SER A 24 18.03 5.93 -16.64
N ILE A 25 17.05 6.04 -17.55
CA ILE A 25 15.65 6.31 -17.20
C ILE A 25 15.07 5.15 -16.37
N GLY A 26 15.26 3.90 -16.82
CA GLY A 26 14.81 2.72 -16.07
C GLY A 26 15.43 2.65 -14.68
N GLY A 27 16.74 2.91 -14.58
CA GLY A 27 17.48 3.00 -13.32
C GLY A 27 16.93 4.08 -12.40
N PHE A 28 16.63 5.27 -12.92
CA PHE A 28 16.03 6.37 -12.14
C PHE A 28 14.67 5.98 -11.52
N PHE A 29 13.78 5.35 -12.28
CA PHE A 29 12.49 4.90 -11.75
C PHE A 29 12.62 3.82 -10.68
N MET A 30 13.50 2.83 -10.90
CA MET A 30 13.78 1.79 -9.93
C MET A 30 14.42 2.35 -8.67
N PHE A 31 15.36 3.29 -8.79
CA PHE A 31 16.01 3.96 -7.66
C PHE A 31 15.02 4.76 -6.82
N ARG A 32 14.12 5.54 -7.47
CA ARG A 32 13.06 6.27 -6.75
C ARG A 32 12.11 5.32 -6.01
N LYS A 33 11.79 4.15 -6.58
CA LYS A 33 10.99 3.12 -5.91
C LYS A 33 11.76 2.51 -4.74
N PHE A 34 13.06 2.25 -4.90
CA PHE A 34 13.94 1.71 -3.87
C PHE A 34 14.06 2.63 -2.65
N LEU A 35 14.21 3.95 -2.85
CA LEU A 35 14.26 4.92 -1.75
C LEU A 35 13.03 4.86 -0.83
N LYS A 36 11.87 4.38 -1.32
CA LYS A 36 10.65 4.23 -0.51
C LYS A 36 10.65 2.98 0.38
N VAL A 37 11.54 2.03 0.12
CA VAL A 37 11.65 0.75 0.84
C VAL A 37 12.77 0.79 1.88
N LEU A 38 13.64 1.81 1.82
CA LEU A 38 14.70 2.00 2.80
C LEU A 38 14.15 2.00 4.24
N PRO A 39 14.91 1.43 5.19
CA PRO A 39 14.51 1.42 6.59
C PRO A 39 14.32 2.84 7.10
N MET A 40 13.35 3.01 7.99
CA MET A 40 13.10 4.27 8.66
C MET A 40 14.19 4.53 9.71
N ARG A 41 14.08 5.64 10.47
CA ARG A 41 15.05 6.03 11.52
C ARG A 41 15.31 4.94 12.57
N ASP A 42 14.39 4.00 12.72
CA ASP A 42 14.41 2.88 13.64
C ASP A 42 15.01 1.59 13.05
N GLY A 43 15.49 1.62 11.81
CA GLY A 43 16.06 0.46 11.13
C GLY A 43 15.02 -0.52 10.56
N LYS A 44 13.71 -0.25 10.73
CA LYS A 44 12.63 -1.10 10.21
C LYS A 44 11.98 -0.48 8.98
N SER A 45 11.66 -1.29 7.99
CA SER A 45 10.86 -0.85 6.84
C SER A 45 9.39 -0.70 7.21
N LYS A 46 8.62 -0.06 6.34
CA LYS A 46 7.16 0.03 6.50
C LYS A 46 6.51 -1.36 6.54
N LEU A 47 7.06 -2.30 5.77
CA LEU A 47 6.55 -3.68 5.71
C LEU A 47 6.83 -4.42 7.02
N ASP A 48 8.00 -4.23 7.62
CA ASP A 48 8.35 -4.86 8.90
C ASP A 48 7.41 -4.42 10.02
N TRP A 49 7.05 -3.14 10.03
CA TRP A 49 6.03 -2.63 10.95
C TRP A 49 4.63 -3.21 10.68
N GLN A 50 4.27 -3.41 9.41
CA GLN A 50 3.00 -4.06 9.09
C GLN A 50 2.96 -5.50 9.62
N ASN A 51 4.02 -6.26 9.36
CA ASN A 51 4.15 -7.64 9.86
C ASN A 51 4.08 -7.67 11.38
N TYR A 52 4.79 -6.77 12.06
CA TYR A 52 4.77 -6.64 13.51
C TYR A 52 3.35 -6.49 14.06
N TRP A 53 2.55 -5.56 13.52
CA TRP A 53 1.19 -5.33 14.00
C TRP A 53 0.23 -6.47 13.67
N VAL A 54 0.39 -7.12 12.50
CA VAL A 54 -0.40 -8.30 12.12
C VAL A 54 -0.13 -9.46 13.07
N GLU A 55 1.14 -9.72 13.38
CA GLU A 55 1.52 -10.79 14.31
C GLU A 55 1.06 -10.49 15.73
N ARG A 56 1.26 -9.26 16.20
CA ARG A 56 0.90 -8.86 17.57
C ARG A 56 -0.61 -8.90 17.81
N SER A 57 -1.41 -8.56 16.79
CA SER A 57 -2.87 -8.58 16.88
C SER A 57 -3.49 -9.93 16.55
N ARG A 58 -2.73 -10.94 16.09
CA ARG A 58 -3.25 -12.22 15.56
C ARG A 58 -4.28 -12.89 16.47
N SER A 59 -4.05 -12.90 17.78
CA SER A 59 -4.95 -13.52 18.77
C SER A 59 -6.23 -12.72 19.04
N MET A 60 -6.27 -11.45 18.64
CA MET A 60 -7.39 -10.53 18.89
C MET A 60 -8.49 -10.64 17.82
N TRP A 61 -8.22 -11.33 16.70
CA TRP A 61 -9.14 -11.43 15.56
C TRP A 61 -10.19 -12.52 15.78
N SER A 62 -11.43 -12.11 16.04
CA SER A 62 -12.62 -12.97 15.96
C SER A 62 -12.99 -13.27 14.50
N ASP A 63 -13.78 -14.32 14.27
CA ASP A 63 -14.22 -14.65 12.91
C ASP A 63 -15.10 -13.54 12.30
N GLU A 64 -15.91 -12.87 13.13
CA GLU A 64 -16.68 -11.68 12.72
C GLU A 64 -15.78 -10.55 12.21
N SER A 65 -14.69 -10.25 12.91
CA SER A 65 -13.75 -9.21 12.52
C SER A 65 -13.00 -9.56 11.22
N LYS A 66 -12.70 -10.84 10.99
CA LYS A 66 -12.10 -11.32 9.74
C LYS A 66 -13.08 -11.21 8.57
N THR A 67 -14.34 -11.58 8.77
CA THR A 67 -15.39 -11.42 7.75
C THR A 67 -15.60 -9.94 7.40
N LEU A 68 -15.60 -9.06 8.40
CA LEU A 68 -15.68 -7.62 8.16
C LEU A 68 -14.46 -7.11 7.37
N LEU A 69 -13.25 -7.55 7.69
CA LEU A 69 -12.06 -7.21 6.91
C LEU A 69 -12.19 -7.64 5.44
N ASP A 70 -12.68 -8.84 5.18
CA ASP A 70 -12.90 -9.31 3.81
C ASP A 70 -13.93 -8.46 3.06
N GLN A 71 -15.00 -8.04 3.76
CA GLN A 71 -15.98 -7.11 3.20
C GLN A 71 -15.35 -5.74 2.87
N LEU A 72 -14.56 -5.16 3.79
CA LEU A 72 -13.90 -3.86 3.60
C LEU A 72 -12.88 -3.88 2.44
N VAL A 73 -12.31 -5.04 2.16
CA VAL A 73 -11.30 -5.24 1.10
C VAL A 73 -11.94 -5.64 -0.25
N SER A 74 -13.22 -6.02 -0.27
CA SER A 74 -13.95 -6.38 -1.50
C SER A 74 -13.90 -5.38 -2.66
N PRO A 75 -13.89 -4.03 -2.48
CA PRO A 75 -13.80 -3.09 -3.60
C PRO A 75 -12.41 -3.06 -4.26
N VAL A 76 -11.39 -3.69 -3.66
CA VAL A 76 -10.03 -3.72 -4.20
C VAL A 76 -9.94 -4.78 -5.33
N PRO A 77 -9.34 -4.44 -6.49
CA PRO A 77 -9.11 -5.40 -7.56
C PRO A 77 -8.27 -6.59 -7.11
N THR A 78 -8.61 -7.78 -7.60
CA THR A 78 -7.99 -9.05 -7.19
C THR A 78 -6.45 -9.04 -7.13
N PRO A 79 -5.71 -8.50 -8.13
CA PRO A 79 -4.24 -8.51 -8.09
C PRO A 79 -3.61 -7.73 -6.92
N PHE A 80 -4.36 -6.82 -6.29
CA PHE A 80 -3.89 -5.98 -5.19
C PHE A 80 -4.54 -6.33 -3.86
N ARG A 81 -5.49 -7.26 -3.86
CA ARG A 81 -6.37 -7.53 -2.73
C ARG A 81 -5.59 -8.01 -1.50
N ASP A 82 -4.65 -8.94 -1.69
CA ASP A 82 -3.87 -9.50 -0.58
C ASP A 82 -2.96 -8.46 0.07
N ILE A 83 -2.32 -7.63 -0.75
CA ILE A 83 -1.46 -6.53 -0.29
C ILE A 83 -2.29 -5.50 0.50
N ALA A 84 -3.48 -5.14 -0.02
CA ALA A 84 -4.39 -4.23 0.66
C ALA A 84 -4.90 -4.83 1.97
N LYS A 85 -5.35 -6.09 1.96
CA LYS A 85 -5.82 -6.83 3.14
C LYS A 85 -4.75 -6.82 4.23
N HIS A 86 -3.50 -7.13 3.87
CA HIS A 86 -2.38 -7.12 4.81
C HIS A 86 -2.14 -5.74 5.42
N SER A 87 -2.09 -4.69 4.58
CA SER A 87 -1.88 -3.32 5.04
C SER A 87 -3.02 -2.80 5.92
N ILE A 88 -4.26 -3.17 5.62
CA ILE A 88 -5.45 -2.78 6.40
C ILE A 88 -5.48 -3.55 7.72
N ALA A 89 -5.23 -4.87 7.70
CA ALA A 89 -5.15 -5.70 8.91
C ALA A 89 -4.07 -5.20 9.87
N ALA A 90 -2.88 -4.84 9.36
CA ALA A 90 -1.83 -4.23 10.17
C ALA A 90 -2.30 -2.94 10.87
N LYS A 91 -3.07 -2.10 10.16
CA LYS A 91 -3.55 -0.83 10.71
C LYS A 91 -4.67 -1.02 11.72
N ILE A 92 -5.58 -1.95 11.49
CA ILE A 92 -6.63 -2.34 12.45
C ILE A 92 -5.98 -2.89 13.72
N GLY A 93 -5.02 -3.81 13.59
CA GLY A 93 -4.27 -4.35 14.72
C GLY A 93 -3.53 -3.28 15.50
N GLN A 94 -2.88 -2.33 14.81
CA GLN A 94 -2.25 -1.16 15.44
C GLN A 94 -3.27 -0.37 16.27
N VAL A 95 -4.41 0.01 15.69
CA VAL A 95 -5.43 0.82 16.38
C VAL A 95 -5.99 0.07 17.60
N ALA A 96 -6.29 -1.23 17.47
CA ALA A 96 -6.79 -2.03 18.58
C ALA A 96 -5.79 -2.13 19.75
N ILE A 97 -4.51 -2.32 19.44
CA ILE A 97 -3.47 -2.39 20.48
C ILE A 97 -3.21 -1.03 21.10
N GLU A 98 -3.18 0.05 20.30
CA GLU A 98 -3.02 1.42 20.80
C GLU A 98 -4.17 1.84 21.73
N HIS A 99 -5.39 1.34 21.49
CA HIS A 99 -6.54 1.55 22.37
C HIS A 99 -6.57 0.61 23.58
N GLY A 100 -5.64 -0.33 23.71
CA GLY A 100 -5.60 -1.30 24.80
C GLY A 100 -6.76 -2.30 24.78
N ALA A 101 -7.33 -2.57 23.60
CA ALA A 101 -8.42 -3.52 23.47
C ALA A 101 -7.90 -4.98 23.53
N ASP A 102 -8.69 -5.87 24.14
CA ASP A 102 -8.38 -7.31 24.18
C ASP A 102 -8.78 -8.04 22.89
N SER A 103 -9.70 -7.46 22.11
CA SER A 103 -10.20 -8.02 20.85
C SER A 103 -10.45 -6.95 19.79
N VAL A 104 -10.39 -7.36 18.51
CA VAL A 104 -10.68 -6.47 17.38
C VAL A 104 -12.19 -6.31 17.23
N THR A 105 -12.70 -5.14 17.59
CA THR A 105 -14.11 -4.79 17.41
C THR A 105 -14.37 -4.13 16.04
N ARG A 106 -15.66 -4.00 15.68
CA ARG A 106 -16.09 -3.33 14.46
C ARG A 106 -15.57 -1.89 14.35
N GLU A 107 -15.49 -1.18 15.46
CA GLU A 107 -15.00 0.20 15.53
C GLU A 107 -13.53 0.28 15.11
N HIS A 108 -12.69 -0.61 15.66
CA HIS A 108 -11.28 -0.74 15.27
C HIS A 108 -11.12 -1.08 13.78
N CYS A 109 -11.99 -1.93 13.24
CA CYS A 109 -11.99 -2.25 11.81
C CYS A 109 -12.28 -1.02 10.93
N ILE A 110 -13.31 -0.26 11.27
CA ILE A 110 -13.71 0.94 10.51
C ILE A 110 -12.63 2.01 10.61
N GLU A 111 -12.14 2.29 11.82
CA GLU A 111 -11.09 3.27 12.05
C GLU A 111 -9.79 2.89 11.35
N GLY A 112 -9.35 1.64 11.51
CA GLY A 112 -8.15 1.11 10.88
C GLY A 112 -8.25 1.15 9.35
N TYR A 113 -9.42 0.87 8.79
CA TYR A 113 -9.67 0.97 7.35
C TYR A 113 -9.58 2.41 6.82
N ILE A 114 -10.18 3.38 7.54
CA ILE A 114 -10.09 4.81 7.18
C ILE A 114 -8.63 5.28 7.27
N ARG A 115 -7.92 4.94 8.35
CA ARG A 115 -6.50 5.32 8.56
C ARG A 115 -5.54 4.62 7.58
N ALA A 116 -5.88 3.42 7.09
CA ALA A 116 -5.08 2.69 6.12
C ALA A 116 -5.25 3.23 4.69
N THR A 117 -6.39 3.86 4.41
CA THR A 117 -6.74 4.36 3.08
C THR A 117 -5.96 5.64 2.75
N PRO A 118 -5.28 5.73 1.59
CA PRO A 118 -4.64 6.97 1.15
C PRO A 118 -5.67 8.08 0.89
N LYS A 119 -5.32 9.34 1.20
CA LYS A 119 -6.21 10.51 1.01
C LYS A 119 -6.83 10.62 -0.40
N ARG A 120 -6.05 10.27 -1.44
CA ARG A 120 -6.51 10.26 -2.84
C ARG A 120 -7.70 9.32 -3.09
N ASP A 121 -7.87 8.31 -2.25
CA ASP A 121 -8.85 7.22 -2.42
C ASP A 121 -10.08 7.41 -1.48
N TYR A 122 -10.16 8.52 -0.72
CA TYR A 122 -11.26 8.80 0.22
C TYR A 122 -12.63 8.87 -0.43
N ARG A 123 -12.73 9.32 -1.69
CA ARG A 123 -14.01 9.33 -2.41
C ARG A 123 -14.59 7.92 -2.57
N SER A 124 -13.75 6.95 -2.91
CA SER A 124 -14.15 5.55 -3.09
C SER A 124 -14.47 4.89 -1.74
N LEU A 125 -13.67 5.20 -0.72
CA LEU A 125 -13.91 4.77 0.66
C LEU A 125 -15.29 5.20 1.17
N VAL A 126 -15.59 6.50 1.10
CA VAL A 126 -16.86 7.07 1.55
C VAL A 126 -18.02 6.44 0.80
N SER A 127 -17.94 6.39 -0.54
CA SER A 127 -18.98 5.76 -1.35
C SER A 127 -19.19 4.28 -1.00
N PHE A 128 -18.15 3.56 -0.60
CA PHE A 128 -18.26 2.17 -0.20
C PHE A 128 -18.95 2.04 1.18
N LEU A 129 -18.52 2.84 2.16
CA LEU A 129 -19.12 2.84 3.50
C LEU A 129 -20.61 3.23 3.47
N ASP A 130 -20.97 4.24 2.68
CA ASP A 130 -22.36 4.66 2.49
C ASP A 130 -23.21 3.53 1.88
N ARG A 131 -22.69 2.82 0.87
CA ARG A 131 -23.38 1.67 0.23
C ARG A 131 -23.58 0.49 1.16
N GLN A 132 -22.65 0.28 2.10
CA GLN A 132 -22.74 -0.79 3.10
C GLN A 132 -23.55 -0.37 4.34
N GLY A 133 -24.06 0.88 4.39
CA GLY A 133 -24.79 1.40 5.54
C GLY A 133 -23.95 1.50 6.81
N ILE A 134 -22.63 1.67 6.68
CA ILE A 134 -21.71 1.76 7.81
C ILE A 134 -21.63 3.22 8.26
N ASP A 135 -22.06 3.52 9.48
CA ASP A 135 -21.88 4.86 10.04
C ASP A 135 -20.42 5.12 10.39
N TYR A 136 -19.83 6.14 9.75
CA TYR A 136 -18.48 6.63 10.00
C TYR A 136 -18.48 8.06 10.56
N SER A 137 -19.63 8.55 11.04
CA SER A 137 -19.76 9.89 11.62
C SER A 137 -18.71 10.20 12.71
N PRO A 138 -18.38 9.28 13.64
CA PRO A 138 -17.32 9.51 14.63
C PRO A 138 -15.94 9.73 14.02
N TYR A 139 -15.69 9.14 12.85
CA TYR A 139 -14.39 9.14 12.17
C TYR A 139 -14.27 10.19 11.06
N LYS A 140 -15.28 11.03 10.85
CA LYS A 140 -15.24 12.11 9.84
C LYS A 140 -14.04 13.04 10.02
N HIS A 141 -13.57 13.24 11.24
CA HIS A 141 -12.38 14.03 11.54
C HIS A 141 -11.09 13.45 10.91
N LEU A 142 -11.04 12.12 10.68
CA LEU A 142 -9.94 11.45 10.01
C LEU A 142 -9.97 11.65 8.48
N LEU A 143 -11.15 11.96 7.92
CA LEU A 143 -11.37 12.19 6.49
C LEU A 143 -11.11 13.66 6.08
N ASN A 144 -10.20 14.35 6.77
CA ASN A 144 -9.94 15.76 6.53
C ASN A 144 -9.42 16.01 5.10
N LYS A 145 -10.20 16.83 4.37
CA LYS A 145 -10.05 17.29 2.98
C LYS A 145 -8.67 17.86 2.68
#